data_AF-A0A2S6C7L7-F1
#
_entry.id   AF-A0A2S6C7L7-F1
#
_cell.length_a   1.000
_cell.length_b   1.000
_cell.length_c   1.000
_cell.angle_alpha   90.00
_cell.angle_beta   90.00
_cell.angle_gamma   90.00
#
_symmetry.space_group_name_H-M   'P 1'
#
loop_
_entity.id
_entity.type
_entity.pdbx_description
1 polymer ?
#
loop_
_entity_poly.entity_id
_entity_poly.type
_entity_poly.pdbx_seq_one_letter_code
_entity_poly.pdbx_strand_id
1 'polypeptide(L)'
;MTSQQDNSEDPNDLFSISVDADDYAEAAAGDAPSNVDRTFQSEEDFQKQKASYSAKVHQGNLLEEFVSAIPALEFRGQTSTQGEGEKLKLGNKDVQLLGYVVGEMYYDRKYGEILELCGRVRDICEVEGGEREKRRFEESLERWEGKCRGRLEKGNDKDV
;
A
#
# COMPACT_ATOMS: atom_id res chain seq x y z
N MET A 1 22.18 -61.36 11.98
CA MET A 1 22.11 -61.02 10.54
C MET A 1 21.17 -59.83 10.46
N THR A 2 21.66 -58.58 10.60
CA THR A 2 22.22 -57.72 9.54
C THR A 2 21.16 -57.56 8.44
N SER A 3 20.62 -56.37 8.15
CA SER A 3 21.37 -55.16 7.78
C SER A 3 20.63 -53.87 8.14
N GLN A 4 21.38 -52.91 8.71
CA GLN A 4 21.12 -51.48 8.57
C GLN A 4 21.33 -51.08 7.11
N GLN A 5 20.44 -50.26 6.58
CA GLN A 5 20.65 -49.58 5.29
C GLN A 5 20.85 -48.10 5.61
N ASP A 6 22.11 -47.70 5.48
CA ASP A 6 22.64 -46.34 5.57
C ASP A 6 22.09 -45.51 4.40
N ASN A 7 21.30 -44.47 4.69
CA ASN A 7 20.92 -43.45 3.72
C ASN A 7 21.63 -42.15 4.12
N SER A 8 22.93 -42.11 3.85
CA SER A 8 23.73 -40.89 3.92
C SER A 8 23.37 -40.01 2.71
N GLU A 9 22.36 -39.16 2.88
CA GLU A 9 22.07 -38.08 1.92
C GLU A 9 23.04 -36.93 2.19
N ASP A 10 24.06 -36.79 1.33
CA ASP A 10 25.01 -35.69 1.36
C ASP A 10 24.28 -34.34 1.18
N PRO A 11 24.34 -33.40 2.15
CA PRO A 11 23.65 -32.10 2.06
C PRO A 11 24.28 -31.13 1.03
N ASN A 12 25.32 -31.57 0.31
CA ASN A 12 26.07 -30.74 -0.63
C ASN A 12 25.64 -30.92 -2.09
N ASP A 13 24.73 -31.84 -2.38
CA ASP A 13 24.20 -32.04 -3.74
C ASP A 13 23.12 -31.01 -4.11
N LEU A 14 22.46 -30.40 -3.12
CA LEU A 14 21.43 -29.37 -3.35
C LEU A 14 21.99 -28.04 -3.88
N PHE A 15 23.31 -27.81 -3.74
CA PHE A 15 23.98 -26.60 -4.22
C PHE A 15 24.82 -26.84 -5.49
N SER A 16 24.82 -28.05 -6.05
CA SER A 16 25.53 -28.39 -7.29
C SER A 16 24.69 -28.10 -8.54
N ILE A 17 24.12 -26.89 -8.62
CA ILE A 17 23.57 -26.39 -9.89
C ILE A 17 24.75 -25.97 -10.75
N SER A 18 25.21 -26.87 -11.62
CA SER A 18 26.18 -26.56 -12.67
C SER A 18 25.47 -25.72 -13.73
N VAL A 19 25.65 -24.40 -13.67
CA VAL A 19 25.22 -23.49 -14.74
C VAL A 19 26.25 -23.59 -15.87
N ASP A 20 25.90 -24.33 -16.92
CA ASP A 20 26.69 -24.38 -18.14
C ASP A 20 26.57 -23.03 -18.87
N ALA A 21 27.69 -22.47 -19.29
CA ALA A 21 27.74 -21.14 -19.89
C ALA A 21 27.11 -21.09 -21.29
N ASP A 22 26.94 -22.25 -21.94
CA ASP A 22 26.28 -22.36 -23.24
C ASP A 22 24.75 -22.27 -23.15
N ASP A 23 24.14 -22.48 -21.98
CA ASP A 23 22.67 -22.37 -21.79
C ASP A 23 22.21 -20.90 -21.69
N TYR A 24 23.14 -19.97 -21.42
CA TYR A 24 22.83 -18.54 -21.39
C TYR A 24 22.71 -17.93 -22.80
N ALA A 25 23.38 -18.50 -23.79
CA ALA A 25 23.31 -18.02 -25.18
C ALA A 25 22.02 -18.47 -25.89
N GLU A 26 21.50 -19.65 -25.56
CA GLU A 26 20.20 -20.15 -26.05
C GLU A 26 19.03 -19.36 -25.43
N ALA A 27 19.12 -18.99 -24.15
CA ALA A 27 18.10 -18.19 -23.47
C ALA A 27 17.93 -16.77 -24.04
N ALA A 28 18.95 -16.23 -24.72
CA ALA A 28 18.89 -14.92 -25.40
C ALA A 28 18.47 -15.02 -26.88
N ALA A 29 18.58 -16.20 -27.50
CA ALA A 29 18.27 -16.43 -28.91
C ALA A 29 16.87 -17.07 -29.12
N GLY A 30 16.25 -17.60 -28.06
CA GLY A 30 14.92 -18.18 -28.05
C GLY A 30 13.78 -17.16 -27.94
N ASP A 31 13.79 -16.05 -28.68
CA ASP A 31 12.56 -15.29 -28.97
C ASP A 31 11.75 -16.01 -30.07
N ALA A 32 11.61 -17.33 -29.93
CA ALA A 32 10.56 -18.04 -30.63
C ALA A 32 9.26 -17.53 -30.02
N PRO A 33 8.33 -16.96 -30.81
CA PRO A 33 7.07 -16.47 -30.28
C PRO A 33 6.37 -17.66 -29.63
N SER A 34 6.40 -17.66 -28.31
CA SER A 34 5.65 -18.59 -27.48
C SER A 34 4.19 -18.38 -27.89
N ASN A 35 3.67 -19.29 -28.71
CA ASN A 35 2.28 -19.33 -29.18
C ASN A 35 1.30 -19.68 -28.03
N VAL A 36 1.77 -19.55 -26.79
CA VAL A 36 1.03 -19.72 -25.55
C VAL A 36 0.67 -18.32 -25.08
N ASP A 37 -0.58 -17.95 -25.29
CA ASP A 37 -1.17 -16.71 -24.78
C ASP A 37 -1.07 -16.69 -23.26
N ARG A 38 -0.02 -16.04 -22.73
CA ARG A 38 0.21 -15.90 -21.28
C ARG A 38 -0.92 -15.17 -20.58
N THR A 39 -1.63 -14.30 -21.31
CA THR A 39 -2.72 -13.46 -20.79
C THR A 39 -4.10 -13.91 -21.28
N PHE A 40 -4.19 -14.90 -22.18
CA PHE A 40 -5.43 -15.30 -22.88
C PHE A 40 -6.20 -14.11 -23.48
N GLN A 41 -5.51 -13.02 -23.80
CA GLN A 41 -6.08 -11.82 -24.41
C GLN A 41 -5.57 -11.72 -25.84
N SER A 42 -6.47 -11.45 -26.78
CA SER A 42 -6.07 -11.15 -28.14
C SER A 42 -5.26 -9.86 -28.18
N GLU A 43 -4.35 -9.73 -29.15
CA GLU A 43 -3.60 -8.49 -29.40
C GLU A 43 -4.55 -7.31 -29.64
N GLU A 44 -5.69 -7.55 -30.29
CA GLU A 44 -6.71 -6.53 -30.54
C GLU A 44 -7.33 -6.01 -29.22
N ASP A 45 -7.61 -6.91 -28.27
CA ASP A 45 -8.17 -6.55 -26.96
C ASP A 45 -7.13 -5.82 -26.10
N PHE A 46 -5.87 -6.22 -26.17
CA PHE A 46 -4.77 -5.52 -25.51
C PHE A 46 -4.62 -4.09 -26.05
N GLN A 47 -4.65 -3.90 -27.36
CA GLN A 47 -4.56 -2.57 -27.96
C GLN A 47 -5.77 -1.69 -27.60
N LYS A 48 -6.98 -2.27 -27.53
CA LYS A 48 -8.17 -1.55 -27.04
C LYS A 48 -8.00 -1.11 -25.59
N GLN A 49 -7.53 -2.00 -24.71
CA GLN A 49 -7.28 -1.68 -23.30
C GLN A 49 -6.22 -0.59 -23.16
N LYS A 50 -5.10 -0.73 -23.87
CA LYS A 50 -4.01 0.26 -23.90
C LYS A 50 -4.48 1.62 -24.40
N ALA A 51 -5.26 1.66 -25.47
CA ALA A 51 -5.82 2.89 -26.01
C ALA A 51 -6.84 3.56 -25.06
N SER A 52 -7.58 2.74 -24.30
CA SER A 52 -8.52 3.23 -23.28
C SER A 52 -7.87 3.57 -21.93
N TYR A 53 -6.62 3.15 -21.72
CA TYR A 53 -5.94 3.33 -20.45
C TYR A 53 -5.42 4.76 -20.32
N SER A 54 -5.99 5.49 -19.37
CA SER A 54 -5.44 6.75 -18.88
C SER A 54 -4.94 6.55 -17.45
N ALA A 55 -3.64 6.78 -17.23
CA ALA A 55 -3.10 6.81 -15.87
C ALA A 55 -3.76 7.96 -15.08
N LYS A 56 -4.34 7.65 -13.92
CA LYS A 56 -4.85 8.69 -13.01
C LYS A 56 -3.65 9.40 -12.38
N VAL A 57 -3.33 10.59 -12.90
CA VAL A 57 -2.27 11.44 -12.35
C VAL A 57 -2.90 12.38 -11.34
N HIS A 58 -2.49 12.27 -10.07
CA HIS A 58 -2.89 13.21 -9.02
C HIS A 58 -1.86 14.36 -8.96
N GLN A 59 -2.26 15.56 -9.37
CA GLN A 59 -1.40 16.76 -9.42
C GLN A 59 -1.47 17.59 -8.11
N GLY A 60 -1.41 16.89 -6.98
CA GLY A 60 -1.68 17.46 -5.66
C GLY A 60 -3.18 17.68 -5.39
N ASN A 61 -3.51 17.97 -4.13
CA ASN A 61 -4.88 18.16 -3.58
C ASN A 61 -5.65 16.87 -3.26
N LEU A 62 -4.97 15.75 -2.95
CA LEU A 62 -5.68 14.53 -2.49
C LEU A 62 -6.52 14.78 -1.24
N LEU A 63 -6.09 15.71 -0.37
CA LEU A 63 -6.85 16.08 0.82
C LEU A 63 -8.23 16.65 0.46
N GLU A 64 -8.33 17.46 -0.60
CA GLU A 64 -9.62 17.99 -1.07
C GLU A 64 -10.50 16.90 -1.66
N GLU A 65 -9.92 15.95 -2.42
CA GLU A 65 -10.66 14.78 -2.94
C GLU A 65 -11.19 13.91 -1.78
N PHE A 66 -10.39 13.72 -0.73
CA PHE A 66 -10.78 12.95 0.44
C PHE A 66 -11.84 13.65 1.29
N VAL A 67 -11.71 14.96 1.52
CA VAL A 67 -12.74 15.76 2.22
C VAL A 67 -14.01 15.85 1.38
N SER A 68 -13.93 15.89 0.05
CA SER A 68 -15.12 15.81 -0.81
C SER A 68 -15.81 14.45 -0.71
N ALA A 69 -15.06 13.36 -0.58
CA ALA A 69 -15.63 12.02 -0.39
C ALA A 69 -16.24 11.87 1.01
N ILE A 70 -15.65 12.51 2.02
CA ILE A 70 -16.10 12.46 3.41
C ILE A 70 -16.14 13.90 3.98
N PRO A 71 -17.23 14.64 3.71
CA PRO A 71 -17.37 16.03 4.17
C PRO A 71 -17.29 16.19 5.69
N ALA A 72 -17.58 15.11 6.43
CA ALA A 72 -17.44 15.08 7.89
C ALA A 72 -16.00 15.33 8.39
N LEU A 73 -14.99 15.16 7.53
CA LEU A 73 -13.57 15.35 7.86
C LEU A 73 -13.03 16.75 7.50
N GLU A 74 -13.89 17.71 7.13
CA GLU A 74 -13.47 19.08 6.81
C GLU A 74 -12.81 19.78 8.01
N PHE A 75 -11.67 20.45 7.78
CA PHE A 75 -10.88 21.14 8.84
C PHE A 75 -11.58 22.39 9.40
N ARG A 76 -12.56 22.96 8.70
CA ARG A 76 -13.04 24.31 8.97
C ARG A 76 -14.46 24.30 9.57
N GLY A 77 -14.53 24.45 10.89
CA GLY A 77 -15.74 24.96 11.56
C GLY A 77 -16.66 23.95 12.23
N GLN A 78 -16.27 22.69 12.39
CA GLN A 78 -17.00 21.80 13.29
C GLN A 78 -16.64 22.11 14.74
N THR A 79 -17.43 22.98 15.36
CA THR A 79 -17.60 22.97 16.81
C THR A 79 -18.12 21.59 17.18
N SER A 80 -17.42 20.92 18.09
CA SER A 80 -17.69 19.59 18.63
C SER A 80 -19.11 19.48 19.20
N THR A 81 -20.10 19.26 18.36
CA THR A 81 -21.48 18.96 18.75
C THR A 81 -22.09 17.94 17.79
N GLN A 82 -21.64 16.70 17.91
CA GLN A 82 -22.33 15.48 17.52
C GLN A 82 -21.73 14.42 18.45
N GLY A 83 -22.32 14.11 19.60
CA GLY A 83 -23.62 13.45 19.72
C GLY A 83 -23.44 12.03 19.21
N GLU A 84 -23.55 11.02 20.08
CA GLU A 84 -23.38 9.58 19.84
C GLU A 84 -24.07 9.09 18.55
N GLY A 85 -23.47 9.41 17.42
CA GLY A 85 -23.95 9.14 16.08
C GLY A 85 -23.15 8.00 15.50
N GLU A 86 -23.81 7.20 14.68
CA GLU A 86 -23.24 6.06 13.99
C GLU A 86 -21.94 6.46 13.27
N LYS A 87 -20.83 5.78 13.57
CA LYS A 87 -19.54 6.05 12.92
C LYS A 87 -19.65 5.86 11.41
N LEU A 88 -19.01 6.74 10.65
CA LEU A 88 -19.04 6.68 9.20
C LEU A 88 -18.20 5.51 8.70
N LYS A 89 -18.81 4.60 7.95
CA LYS A 89 -18.13 3.41 7.43
C LYS A 89 -17.17 3.77 6.29
N LEU A 90 -15.89 3.45 6.46
CA LEU A 90 -14.87 3.60 5.42
C LEU A 90 -14.71 2.29 4.66
N GLY A 91 -14.94 2.34 3.35
CA GLY A 91 -14.61 1.23 2.47
C GLY A 91 -13.10 1.13 2.23
N ASN A 92 -12.67 0.03 1.59
CA ASN A 92 -11.26 -0.18 1.24
C ASN A 92 -10.68 0.96 0.37
N LYS A 93 -11.50 1.53 -0.54
CA LYS A 93 -11.08 2.66 -1.38
C LYS A 93 -10.79 3.91 -0.54
N ASP A 94 -11.61 4.18 0.47
CA ASP A 94 -11.46 5.35 1.34
C ASP A 94 -10.22 5.20 2.23
N VAL A 95 -9.96 3.99 2.73
CA VAL A 95 -8.75 3.67 3.49
C VAL A 95 -7.49 3.84 2.64
N GLN A 96 -7.52 3.39 1.38
CA GLN A 96 -6.41 3.59 0.44
C GLN A 96 -6.20 5.09 0.15
N LEU A 97 -7.28 5.84 -0.10
CA LEU A 97 -7.22 7.27 -0.35
C LEU A 97 -6.62 8.02 0.85
N LEU A 98 -7.05 7.69 2.08
CA LEU A 98 -6.45 8.24 3.30
C LEU A 98 -4.94 7.98 3.36
N GLY A 99 -4.50 6.78 2.98
CA GLY A 99 -3.07 6.45 2.92
C GLY A 99 -2.30 7.33 1.94
N TYR A 100 -2.88 7.63 0.77
CA TYR A 100 -2.27 8.53 -0.21
C TYR A 100 -2.24 9.99 0.27
N VAL A 101 -3.32 10.47 0.87
CA VAL A 101 -3.42 11.82 1.46
C VAL A 101 -2.35 12.01 2.52
N VAL A 102 -2.26 11.08 3.48
CA VAL A 102 -1.26 11.16 4.56
C VAL A 102 0.16 11.09 3.99
N GLY A 103 0.38 10.29 2.93
CA GLY A 103 1.65 10.23 2.21
C GLY A 103 2.06 11.55 1.56
N GLU A 104 1.12 12.21 0.86
CA GLU A 104 1.32 13.53 0.26
C GLU A 104 1.61 14.59 1.32
N MET A 105 0.78 14.67 2.37
CA MET A 105 0.96 15.61 3.48
C MET A 105 2.31 15.40 4.20
N TYR A 106 2.76 14.14 4.32
CA TYR A 106 4.04 13.83 4.95
C TYR A 106 5.21 14.32 4.09
N TYR A 107 5.10 14.21 2.75
CA TYR A 107 6.07 14.77 1.82
C TYR A 107 6.14 16.30 1.93
N ASP A 108 4.99 16.96 2.05
CA ASP A 108 4.86 18.41 2.27
C ASP A 108 5.26 18.88 3.68
N ARG A 109 5.67 17.95 4.56
CA ARG A 109 6.06 18.21 5.96
C ARG A 109 4.94 18.79 6.83
N LYS A 110 3.68 18.57 6.46
CA LYS A 110 2.49 19.00 7.22
C LYS A 110 2.19 18.05 8.38
N TYR A 111 3.18 17.78 9.23
CA TYR A 111 3.11 16.75 10.27
C TYR A 111 2.02 17.02 11.31
N GLY A 112 1.77 18.30 11.66
CA GLY A 112 0.71 18.68 12.59
C GLY A 112 -0.69 18.36 12.03
N GLU A 113 -0.94 18.74 10.78
CA GLU A 113 -2.21 18.48 10.11
C GLU A 113 -2.49 16.97 9.95
N ILE A 114 -1.44 16.16 9.76
CA ILE A 114 -1.59 14.69 9.72
C ILE A 114 -2.09 14.15 11.07
N LEU A 115 -1.56 14.65 12.19
CA LEU A 115 -2.00 14.23 13.52
C LEU A 115 -3.48 14.58 13.74
N GLU A 116 -3.89 15.78 13.34
CA GLU A 116 -5.28 16.22 13.44
C GLU A 116 -6.23 15.41 12.54
N LEU A 117 -5.77 15.04 11.33
CA LEU A 117 -6.52 14.18 10.43
C LEU A 117 -6.68 12.75 10.99
N CYS A 118 -5.60 12.14 11.47
CA CYS A 118 -5.64 10.80 12.07
C CYS A 118 -6.57 10.74 13.29
N GLY A 119 -6.55 11.77 14.15
CA GLY A 119 -7.46 11.87 15.29
C GLY A 119 -8.93 11.91 14.88
N ARG A 120 -9.30 12.81 13.96
CA ARG A 120 -10.68 12.93 13.48
C ARG A 120 -11.19 11.67 12.79
N VAL A 121 -10.34 11.02 12.00
CA VAL A 121 -10.69 9.74 11.37
C VAL A 121 -10.99 8.67 12.44
N ARG A 122 -10.25 8.63 13.55
CA ARG A 122 -10.50 7.68 14.65
C ARG A 122 -11.83 7.95 15.35
N ASP A 123 -12.17 9.22 15.51
CA ASP A 123 -13.36 9.67 16.21
C ASP A 123 -14.63 9.46 15.37
N ILE A 124 -14.57 9.83 14.10
CA ILE A 124 -15.74 9.96 13.22
C ILE A 124 -15.95 8.70 12.37
N CYS A 125 -14.88 7.96 12.06
CA CYS A 125 -14.93 6.89 11.08
C CYS A 125 -14.71 5.50 11.71
N GLU A 126 -15.28 4.49 11.05
CA GLU A 126 -15.07 3.08 11.35
C GLU A 126 -14.82 2.32 10.05
N VAL A 127 -13.81 1.47 10.00
CA VAL A 127 -13.53 0.71 8.77
C VAL A 127 -14.57 -0.39 8.58
N GLU A 128 -15.08 -0.49 7.37
CA GLU A 128 -15.92 -1.60 6.94
C GLU A 128 -15.07 -2.88 6.84
N GLY A 129 -15.48 -3.91 7.57
CA GLY A 129 -14.75 -5.18 7.62
C GLY A 129 -14.83 -5.84 8.99
N GLY A 130 -14.06 -6.91 9.14
CA GLY A 130 -13.91 -7.59 10.43
C GLY A 130 -12.99 -6.85 11.37
N GLU A 131 -12.84 -7.39 12.58
CA GLU A 131 -11.94 -6.88 13.62
C GLU A 131 -10.48 -6.77 13.13
N ARG A 132 -10.07 -7.66 12.23
CA ARG A 132 -8.73 -7.66 11.64
C ARG A 132 -8.47 -6.40 10.80
N GLU A 133 -9.41 -6.00 9.96
CA GLU A 133 -9.30 -4.82 9.12
C GLU A 133 -9.26 -3.54 9.97
N LYS A 134 -10.12 -3.46 10.98
CA LYS A 134 -10.15 -2.35 11.95
C LYS A 134 -8.83 -2.23 12.69
N ARG A 135 -8.29 -3.34 13.21
CA ARG A 135 -6.99 -3.35 13.90
C ARG A 135 -5.85 -2.88 12.99
N ARG A 136 -5.78 -3.38 11.75
CA ARG A 136 -4.74 -2.96 10.79
C ARG A 136 -4.82 -1.48 10.45
N PHE A 137 -6.04 -0.96 10.38
CA PHE A 137 -6.28 0.46 10.16
C PHE A 137 -5.77 1.30 11.34
N GLU A 138 -6.12 0.92 12.57
CA GLU A 138 -5.62 1.59 13.78
C GLU A 138 -4.10 1.55 13.89
N GLU A 139 -3.48 0.37 13.69
CA GLU A 139 -2.01 0.22 13.66
C GLU A 139 -1.36 1.14 12.60
N SER A 140 -2.04 1.34 11.46
CA SER A 140 -1.55 2.22 10.40
C SER A 140 -1.62 3.69 10.80
N LEU A 141 -2.71 4.13 11.45
CA LEU A 141 -2.85 5.48 11.99
C LEU A 141 -1.78 5.75 13.05
N GLU A 142 -1.60 4.84 14.01
CA GLU A 142 -0.59 4.97 15.06
C GLU A 142 0.83 5.07 14.50
N ARG A 143 1.13 4.28 13.45
CA ARG A 143 2.43 4.36 12.77
C ARG A 143 2.65 5.72 12.14
N TRP A 144 1.64 6.30 11.51
CA TRP A 144 1.73 7.64 10.91
C TRP A 144 1.86 8.71 11.99
N GLU A 145 1.06 8.64 13.05
CA GLU A 145 1.15 9.57 14.17
C GLU A 145 2.53 9.54 14.85
N GLY A 146 3.06 8.34 15.10
CA GLY A 146 4.39 8.16 15.69
C GLY A 146 5.50 8.74 14.82
N LYS A 147 5.45 8.53 13.50
CA LYS A 147 6.39 9.14 12.55
C LYS A 147 6.30 10.67 12.58
N CYS A 148 5.10 11.23 12.59
CA CYS A 148 4.88 12.68 12.58
C CYS A 148 5.34 13.33 13.89
N ARG A 149 4.98 12.75 15.05
CA ARG A 149 5.47 13.19 16.37
C ARG A 149 6.99 13.20 16.42
N GLY A 150 7.64 12.10 16.02
CA GLY A 150 9.10 12.02 16.00
C GLY A 150 9.77 12.99 15.00
N ARG A 151 9.06 13.46 13.97
CA ARG A 151 9.55 14.52 13.06
C ARG A 151 9.40 15.91 13.65
N LEU A 152 8.30 16.18 14.35
CA LEU A 152 8.06 17.46 15.04
C LEU A 152 9.06 17.67 16.18
N GLU A 153 9.31 16.64 17.00
CA GLU A 153 10.30 16.69 18.08
C GLU A 153 11.72 16.97 17.55
N LYS A 154 12.13 16.30 16.47
CA LYS A 154 13.44 16.52 15.82
C LYS A 154 13.53 17.83 15.04
N GLY A 155 12.39 18.40 14.64
CA GLY A 155 12.32 19.70 13.98
C GLY A 155 12.60 20.82 14.99
N ASN A 156 11.93 20.76 16.15
CA ASN A 156 12.10 21.74 17.23
C ASN A 156 13.51 21.73 17.85
N ASP A 157 14.23 20.61 17.82
CA ASP A 157 15.60 20.51 18.34
C ASP A 157 16.66 21.23 17.46
N LYS A 158 16.33 21.51 16.20
CA LYS A 158 17.25 22.20 15.26
C LYS A 158 17.15 23.73 15.27
N ASP A 159 16.14 24.27 15.94
CA ASP A 159 15.87 25.71 16.01
C ASP A 159 16.25 26.33 17.38
N VAL A 160 17.08 25.63 18.19
CA VAL A 160 17.65 26.11 19.46
C VAL A 160 19.17 26.26 19.37
#